data_AF-A0A9X0J9F7-F1
#
_entry.id   AF-A0A9X0J9F7-F1
#
_cell.length_a   1.000
_cell.length_b   1.000
_cell.length_c   1.000
_cell.angle_alpha   90.00
_cell.angle_beta   90.00
_cell.angle_gamma   90.00
#
_symmetry.space_group_name_H-M   'P 1'
#
loop_
_entity.id
_entity.type
_entity.pdbx_description
1 polymer ?
#
loop_
_entity_poly.entity_id
_entity_poly.type
_entity_poly.pdbx_seq_one_letter_code
_entity_poly.pdbx_strand_id
1 'polypeptide(L)'
;MNKNWSLGQQQARANAHHARKVQRKTDAREGASHSPSQTTILFAYKGLVIRKHLNIYSVDKQIKISGVDPTLVDGQWNSGRTFAEAIDYMLESAKPERLEEVRNQYFNWRCGRCKVVCLYDNAYEDEVDSSYPRMHCKYCGFNTPLSEVEKASDEVMR
;
A
#
# COMPACT_ATOMS: atom_id res chain seq x y z
N MET A 1 -37.65 -7.95 26.96
CA MET A 1 -36.29 -8.20 27.52
C MET A 1 -35.58 -9.21 26.63
N ASN A 2 -34.42 -8.84 26.07
CA ASN A 2 -33.73 -9.65 25.06
C ASN A 2 -33.01 -10.83 25.74
N LYS A 3 -33.40 -12.07 25.41
CA LYS A 3 -32.96 -13.33 26.06
C LYS A 3 -31.52 -13.76 25.73
N ASN A 4 -30.80 -12.99 24.90
CA ASN A 4 -29.47 -13.33 24.40
C ASN A 4 -28.33 -12.48 25.01
N TRP A 5 -28.59 -11.78 26.12
CA TRP A 5 -27.58 -10.97 26.79
C TRP A 5 -26.68 -11.85 27.69
N SER A 6 -25.43 -12.04 27.27
CA SER A 6 -24.43 -12.83 28.02
C SER A 6 -23.34 -11.92 28.58
N LEU A 7 -23.16 -11.97 29.91
CA LEU A 7 -22.04 -11.32 30.62
C LEU A 7 -20.69 -11.72 30.02
N GLY A 8 -20.54 -12.97 29.55
CA GLY A 8 -19.32 -13.44 28.89
C GLY A 8 -19.04 -12.72 27.58
N GLN A 9 -20.06 -12.46 26.76
CA GLN A 9 -19.90 -11.68 25.52
C GLN A 9 -19.55 -10.22 25.81
N GLN A 10 -20.09 -9.64 26.88
CA GLN A 10 -19.76 -8.28 27.31
C GLN A 10 -18.29 -8.20 27.77
N GLN A 11 -17.84 -9.15 28.58
CA GLN A 11 -16.45 -9.23 29.01
C GLN A 11 -15.49 -9.44 27.84
N ALA A 12 -15.83 -10.31 26.88
CA ALA A 12 -15.02 -10.53 25.68
C ALA A 12 -14.86 -9.25 24.84
N ARG A 13 -15.95 -8.47 24.67
CA ARG A 13 -15.90 -7.17 23.98
C ARG A 13 -15.05 -6.15 24.73
N ALA A 14 -15.17 -6.10 26.06
CA ALA A 14 -14.37 -5.22 26.90
C ALA A 14 -12.87 -5.56 26.83
N ASN A 15 -12.54 -6.86 26.87
CA ASN A 15 -11.16 -7.35 26.73
C ASN A 15 -10.59 -7.03 25.34
N ALA A 16 -11.37 -7.25 24.27
CA ALA A 16 -10.95 -6.90 22.91
C ALA A 16 -10.72 -5.39 22.74
N HIS A 17 -11.58 -4.56 23.34
CA HIS A 17 -11.40 -3.10 23.34
C HIS A 17 -10.15 -2.68 24.11
N HIS A 18 -9.90 -3.28 25.29
CA HIS A 18 -8.70 -3.02 26.07
C HIS A 18 -7.43 -3.45 25.32
N ALA A 19 -7.43 -4.64 24.71
CA ALA A 19 -6.32 -5.13 23.89
C ALA A 19 -6.01 -4.19 22.73
N ARG A 20 -7.04 -3.71 22.00
CA ARG A 20 -6.86 -2.71 20.93
C ARG A 20 -6.28 -1.39 21.45
N LYS A 21 -6.70 -0.94 22.63
CA LYS A 21 -6.19 0.30 23.24
C LYS A 21 -4.73 0.17 23.66
N VAL A 22 -4.34 -0.99 24.22
CA VAL A 22 -2.94 -1.29 24.57
C VAL A 22 -2.10 -1.37 23.30
N GLN A 23 -2.56 -2.10 22.28
CA GLN A 23 -1.87 -2.21 20.99
C GLN A 23 -1.62 -0.83 20.38
N ARG A 24 -2.64 0.04 20.31
CA ARG A 24 -2.49 1.43 19.82
C ARG A 24 -1.45 2.24 20.59
N LYS A 25 -1.34 2.05 21.92
CA LYS A 25 -0.32 2.73 22.73
C LYS A 25 1.09 2.20 22.43
N THR A 26 1.23 0.90 22.22
CA THR A 26 2.49 0.27 21.82
C THR A 26 2.89 0.73 20.42
N ASP A 27 1.96 0.66 19.47
CA ASP A 27 2.12 1.13 18.09
C ASP A 27 2.54 2.61 18.07
N ALA A 28 1.87 3.47 18.84
CA ALA A 28 2.26 4.88 18.98
C ALA A 28 3.66 5.08 19.59
N ARG A 29 4.08 4.27 20.57
CA ARG A 29 5.46 4.28 21.10
C ARG A 29 6.48 3.80 20.08
N GLU A 30 6.10 2.86 19.22
CA GLU A 30 6.93 2.34 18.13
C GLU A 30 6.87 3.21 16.85
N GLY A 31 6.16 4.33 16.91
CA GLY A 31 6.02 5.27 15.80
C GLY A 31 5.16 4.72 14.68
N ALA A 32 3.99 4.14 14.99
CA ALA A 32 2.94 3.84 14.04
C ALA A 32 1.72 4.74 14.29
N SER A 33 1.48 5.70 13.39
CA SER A 33 0.39 6.68 13.49
C SER A 33 -0.86 6.29 12.68
N HIS A 34 -0.74 5.30 11.79
CA HIS A 34 -1.81 4.87 10.89
C HIS A 34 -2.18 3.40 11.12
N SER A 35 -3.44 3.04 10.91
CA SER A 35 -3.89 1.65 11.04
C SER A 35 -3.30 0.81 9.90
N PRO A 36 -2.40 -0.15 10.20
CA PRO A 36 -1.80 -0.99 9.18
C PRO A 36 -2.88 -1.86 8.51
N SER A 37 -2.82 -2.02 7.18
CA SER A 37 -3.74 -2.95 6.52
C SER A 37 -3.32 -4.41 6.75
N GLN A 38 -2.02 -4.71 6.78
CA GLN A 38 -1.42 -6.07 6.78
C GLN A 38 -1.88 -7.03 5.66
N THR A 39 -2.91 -6.68 4.90
CA THR A 39 -3.52 -7.48 3.84
C THR A 39 -3.52 -6.76 2.50
N THR A 40 -3.38 -5.43 2.49
CA THR A 40 -3.43 -4.61 1.28
C THR A 40 -2.16 -3.79 1.16
N ILE A 41 -1.56 -3.81 -0.03
CA ILE A 41 -0.39 -3.01 -0.38
C ILE A 41 -0.68 -2.34 -1.73
N LEU A 42 -0.30 -1.08 -1.85
CA LEU A 42 -0.21 -0.39 -3.14
C LEU A 42 1.26 -0.30 -3.52
N PHE A 43 1.58 -0.50 -4.79
CA PHE A 43 2.91 -0.26 -5.35
C PHE A 43 2.78 0.14 -6.83
N ALA A 44 3.79 0.81 -7.37
CA ALA A 44 3.92 1.11 -8.78
C ALA A 44 4.64 -0.04 -9.50
N TYR A 45 4.25 -0.33 -10.74
CA TYR A 45 5.01 -1.18 -11.66
C TYR A 45 5.00 -0.53 -13.04
N LYS A 46 6.17 -0.09 -13.53
CA LYS A 46 6.32 0.61 -14.82
C LYS A 46 5.35 1.80 -14.98
N GLY A 47 5.03 2.48 -13.89
CA GLY A 47 4.13 3.65 -13.86
C GLY A 47 2.66 3.33 -13.55
N LEU A 48 2.26 2.06 -13.51
CA LEU A 48 0.91 1.67 -13.12
C LEU A 48 0.83 1.48 -11.60
N VAL A 49 -0.18 2.06 -10.96
CA VAL A 49 -0.45 1.80 -9.54
C VAL A 49 -1.25 0.52 -9.42
N ILE A 50 -0.63 -0.47 -8.77
CA ILE A 50 -1.18 -1.79 -8.53
C ILE A 50 -1.59 -1.91 -7.07
N ARG A 51 -2.78 -2.46 -6.87
CA ARG A 51 -3.25 -2.92 -5.57
C ARG A 51 -3.05 -4.42 -5.46
N LYS A 52 -2.34 -4.84 -4.42
CA LYS A 52 -2.29 -6.23 -3.98
C LYS A 52 -3.10 -6.38 -2.71
N HIS A 53 -4.16 -7.17 -2.76
CA HIS A 53 -4.92 -7.58 -1.58
C HIS A 53 -4.80 -9.09 -1.40
N LEU A 54 -4.15 -9.52 -0.32
CA LEU A 54 -3.73 -10.91 -0.11
C LEU A 54 -2.89 -11.38 -1.32
N ASN A 55 -3.39 -12.35 -2.09
CA ASN A 55 -2.74 -12.87 -3.29
C ASN A 55 -3.44 -12.41 -4.59
N ILE A 56 -4.27 -11.37 -4.51
CA ILE A 56 -4.99 -10.81 -5.65
C ILE A 56 -4.37 -9.47 -6.03
N TYR A 57 -4.09 -9.29 -7.32
CA TYR A 57 -3.53 -8.10 -7.93
C TYR A 57 -4.58 -7.45 -8.83
N SER A 58 -4.67 -6.13 -8.80
CA SER A 58 -5.52 -5.36 -9.70
C SER A 58 -4.93 -3.97 -9.93
N VAL A 59 -5.30 -3.32 -11.03
CA VAL A 59 -5.00 -1.89 -11.22
C VAL A 59 -5.83 -1.06 -10.23
N ASP A 60 -5.18 -0.19 -9.46
CA ASP A 60 -5.83 0.63 -8.41
C ASP A 60 -6.44 1.93 -8.96
N LYS A 61 -5.76 2.54 -9.94
CA LYS A 61 -6.11 3.84 -10.52
C LYS A 61 -6.26 3.73 -12.03
N GLN A 62 -7.11 4.59 -12.60
CA GLN A 62 -7.27 4.67 -14.05
C GLN A 62 -5.90 4.88 -14.74
N ILE A 63 -5.67 4.10 -15.80
CA ILE A 63 -4.43 4.14 -16.58
C ILE A 63 -4.40 5.46 -17.36
N LYS A 64 -3.41 6.31 -17.06
CA LYS A 64 -3.22 7.64 -17.69
C LYS A 64 -2.13 7.64 -18.77
N ILE A 65 -1.85 6.48 -19.35
CA ILE A 65 -0.85 6.26 -20.39
C ILE A 65 -1.57 6.27 -21.74
N SER A 66 -1.04 7.03 -22.70
CA SER A 66 -1.63 7.14 -24.05
C SER A 66 -1.15 6.02 -24.96
N GLY A 67 -2.02 5.50 -25.81
CA GLY A 67 -1.69 4.47 -26.80
C GLY A 67 -1.79 3.02 -26.29
N VAL A 68 -2.27 2.82 -25.06
CA VAL A 68 -2.47 1.48 -24.48
C VAL A 68 -3.94 1.09 -24.48
N ASP A 69 -4.19 -0.22 -24.45
CA ASP A 69 -5.51 -0.80 -24.23
C ASP A 69 -5.64 -1.30 -22.78
N PRO A 70 -6.35 -0.57 -21.89
CA PRO A 70 -6.53 -0.97 -20.49
C PRO A 70 -7.24 -2.31 -20.30
N THR A 71 -7.98 -2.80 -21.30
CA THR A 71 -8.74 -4.05 -21.19
C THR A 71 -7.82 -5.28 -21.06
N LEU A 72 -6.57 -5.17 -21.52
CA LEU A 72 -5.56 -6.23 -21.44
C LEU A 72 -5.14 -6.56 -20.00
N VAL A 73 -5.37 -5.64 -19.06
CA VAL A 73 -4.96 -5.75 -17.66
C VAL A 73 -6.13 -5.59 -16.69
N ASP A 74 -7.36 -5.54 -17.21
CA ASP A 74 -8.56 -5.37 -16.39
C ASP A 74 -8.82 -6.61 -15.50
N GLY A 75 -9.53 -6.41 -14.40
CA GLY A 75 -9.93 -7.46 -13.48
C GLY A 75 -8.93 -7.79 -12.37
N GLN A 76 -9.03 -9.02 -11.87
CA GLN A 76 -8.31 -9.52 -10.70
C GLN A 76 -7.42 -10.69 -11.08
N TRP A 77 -6.16 -10.61 -10.71
CA TRP A 77 -5.12 -11.57 -11.06
C TRP A 77 -4.59 -12.25 -9.80
N ASN A 78 -4.43 -13.56 -9.81
CA ASN A 78 -3.88 -14.30 -8.67
C ASN A 78 -2.39 -14.64 -8.82
N SER A 79 -1.79 -14.29 -9.96
CA SER A 79 -0.39 -14.52 -10.32
C SER A 79 0.26 -13.18 -10.64
N GLY A 80 1.20 -12.76 -9.78
CA GLY A 80 1.97 -11.52 -9.99
C GLY A 80 2.79 -11.57 -11.29
N ARG A 81 3.37 -12.72 -11.61
CA ARG A 81 4.13 -12.94 -12.85
C ARG A 81 3.27 -12.76 -14.10
N THR A 82 2.13 -13.44 -14.18
CA THR A 82 1.26 -13.37 -15.36
C THR A 82 0.69 -11.97 -15.53
N PHE A 83 0.37 -11.30 -14.42
CA PHE A 83 -0.08 -9.92 -14.46
C PHE A 83 1.02 -8.95 -14.92
N ALA A 84 2.27 -9.16 -14.50
CA ALA A 84 3.41 -8.40 -15.00
C ALA A 84 3.61 -8.59 -16.51
N GLU A 85 3.53 -9.83 -17.01
CA GLU A 85 3.63 -10.13 -18.44
C GLU A 85 2.50 -9.45 -19.25
N ALA A 86 1.27 -9.44 -18.73
CA ALA A 86 0.14 -8.75 -19.36
C ALA A 86 0.34 -7.21 -19.39
N ILE A 87 0.87 -6.64 -18.31
CA ILE A 87 1.23 -5.22 -18.26
C ILE A 87 2.32 -4.91 -19.27
N ASP A 88 3.36 -5.74 -19.33
CA ASP A 88 4.48 -5.53 -20.24
C ASP A 88 4.02 -5.53 -21.69
N TYR A 89 3.19 -6.50 -22.05
CA TYR A 89 2.56 -6.58 -23.36
C TYR A 89 1.70 -5.34 -23.68
N MET A 90 0.85 -4.91 -22.74
CA MET A 90 0.05 -3.70 -22.91
C MET A 90 0.93 -2.44 -23.12
N LEU A 91 2.08 -2.36 -22.44
CA LEU A 91 2.97 -1.20 -22.51
C LEU A 91 3.83 -1.16 -23.79
N GLU A 92 3.87 -2.23 -24.60
CA GLU A 92 4.58 -2.22 -25.89
C GLU A 92 4.01 -1.18 -26.87
N SER A 93 2.71 -0.87 -26.76
CA SER A 93 2.05 0.14 -27.58
C SER A 93 2.04 1.54 -26.94
N ALA A 94 2.63 1.71 -25.76
CA ALA A 94 2.61 2.97 -25.03
C ALA A 94 3.45 4.06 -25.71
N LYS A 95 2.98 5.31 -25.64
CA LYS A 95 3.80 6.48 -26.02
C LYS A 95 4.95 6.68 -25.02
N PRO A 96 6.22 6.67 -25.45
CA PRO A 96 7.38 6.70 -24.55
C PRO A 96 7.41 7.91 -23.60
N GLU A 97 7.16 9.10 -24.13
CA GLU A 97 7.17 10.36 -23.35
C GLU A 97 6.20 10.30 -22.17
N ARG A 98 4.96 9.85 -22.44
CA ARG A 98 3.92 9.76 -21.41
C ARG A 98 4.21 8.65 -20.40
N LEU A 99 4.81 7.55 -20.85
CA LEU A 99 5.20 6.45 -19.98
C LEU A 99 6.27 6.91 -18.97
N GLU A 100 7.27 7.68 -19.42
CA GLU A 100 8.33 8.21 -18.56
C GLU A 100 7.78 9.21 -17.52
N GLU A 101 6.89 10.12 -17.94
CA GLU A 101 6.21 11.04 -17.02
C GLU A 101 5.48 10.30 -15.89
N VAL A 102 4.71 9.27 -16.23
CA VAL A 102 3.93 8.50 -15.25
C VAL A 102 4.85 7.69 -14.33
N ARG A 103 5.98 7.17 -14.83
CA ARG A 103 7.01 6.49 -14.01
C ARG A 103 7.69 7.43 -13.03
N ASN A 104 7.92 8.69 -13.42
CA ASN A 104 8.47 9.70 -12.51
C ASN A 104 7.46 10.14 -11.45
N GLN A 105 6.17 10.14 -11.79
CA GLN A 105 5.09 10.49 -10.86
C GLN A 105 4.89 9.41 -9.78
N TYR A 106 4.89 8.13 -10.16
CA TYR A 106 4.62 7.03 -9.23
C TYR A 106 5.88 6.21 -9.01
N PHE A 107 6.51 6.41 -7.85
CA PHE A 107 7.66 5.62 -7.44
C PHE A 107 7.37 4.82 -6.18
N ASN A 108 8.15 3.76 -6.01
CA ASN A 108 8.10 2.89 -4.84
C ASN A 108 9.16 3.27 -3.83
N TRP A 109 8.92 2.92 -2.58
CA TRP A 109 9.92 2.94 -1.53
C TRP A 109 9.87 1.67 -0.70
N ARG A 110 10.99 1.33 -0.07
CA ARG A 110 11.11 0.15 0.79
C ARG A 110 10.97 0.54 2.26
N CYS A 111 10.05 -0.09 2.97
CA CYS A 111 9.94 0.14 4.41
C CYS A 111 11.18 -0.35 5.16
N GLY A 112 11.79 0.50 5.99
CA GLY A 112 12.95 0.14 6.80
C GLY A 112 12.70 -1.00 7.79
N ARG A 113 11.47 -1.14 8.31
CA ARG A 113 11.08 -2.16 9.30
C ARG A 113 10.64 -3.48 8.67
N CYS A 114 9.57 -3.48 7.88
CA CYS A 114 8.99 -4.72 7.33
C CYS A 114 9.56 -5.14 5.96
N LYS A 115 10.41 -4.29 5.35
CA LYS A 115 11.04 -4.50 4.04
C LYS A 115 10.08 -4.63 2.85
N VAL A 116 8.77 -4.53 3.09
CA VAL A 116 7.74 -4.46 2.06
C VAL A 116 7.93 -3.20 1.25
N VAL A 117 7.82 -3.34 -0.08
CA VAL A 117 7.85 -2.23 -1.01
C VAL A 117 6.44 -1.68 -1.17
N CYS A 118 6.29 -0.37 -0.97
CA CYS A 118 5.01 0.33 -1.05
C CYS A 118 5.12 1.52 -2.01
N LEU A 119 3.99 1.94 -2.55
CA LEU A 119 3.86 3.18 -3.29
C LEU A 119 4.17 4.36 -2.37
N TYR A 120 5.00 5.29 -2.84
CA TYR A 120 5.16 6.59 -2.20
C TYR A 120 3.90 7.43 -2.38
N ASP A 121 3.35 7.97 -1.30
CA ASP A 121 2.12 8.75 -1.33
C ASP A 121 2.23 9.92 -0.35
N ASN A 122 2.32 11.14 -0.88
CA ASN A 122 2.50 12.36 -0.10
C ASN A 122 1.36 12.56 0.92
N ALA A 123 0.18 11.99 0.69
CA ALA A 123 -0.93 12.06 1.66
C ALA A 123 -0.65 11.30 2.97
N TYR A 124 0.41 10.48 2.99
CA TYR A 124 0.90 9.73 4.14
C TYR A 124 2.22 10.29 4.67
N GLU A 125 2.58 11.50 4.26
CA GLU A 125 3.57 12.29 4.97
C GLU A 125 2.87 12.90 6.19
N ASP A 126 3.40 12.71 7.40
CA ASP A 126 2.94 13.48 8.55
C ASP A 126 3.37 14.95 8.35
N GLU A 127 2.47 15.79 7.85
CA GLU A 127 2.58 17.26 7.84
C GLU A 127 2.33 17.86 9.23
N VAL A 128 2.27 17.05 10.29
CA VAL A 128 2.07 17.51 11.67
C VAL A 128 3.35 18.22 12.12
N ASP A 129 3.48 19.50 11.77
CA ASP A 129 4.26 20.59 12.36
C ASP A 129 5.48 20.16 13.19
N SER A 130 6.24 19.21 12.64
CA SER A 130 7.39 18.60 13.29
C SER A 130 8.57 18.88 12.39
N SER A 131 9.67 19.28 13.00
CA SER A 131 10.92 19.59 12.31
C SER A 131 11.52 18.38 11.55
N TYR A 132 10.81 17.25 11.47
CA TYR A 132 11.24 15.97 10.91
C TYR A 132 10.08 15.24 10.21
N PRO A 133 9.81 15.52 8.93
CA PRO A 133 8.75 14.87 8.18
C PRO A 133 9.00 13.36 8.05
N ARG A 134 7.93 12.57 8.11
CA ARG A 134 7.97 11.09 8.11
C ARG A 134 6.98 10.52 7.11
N MET A 135 7.39 9.44 6.46
CA MET A 135 6.56 8.61 5.59
C MET A 135 6.03 7.40 6.35
N HIS A 136 4.73 7.13 6.23
CA HIS A 136 4.08 6.00 6.89
C HIS A 136 4.02 4.77 6.02
N CYS A 137 4.50 3.63 6.54
CA CYS A 137 4.30 2.36 5.88
C CYS A 137 2.84 1.92 5.97
N LYS A 138 2.13 1.90 4.84
CA LYS A 138 0.72 1.43 4.74
C LYS A 138 0.53 -0.03 5.18
N TYR A 139 1.59 -0.83 5.12
CA TYR A 139 1.53 -2.25 5.46
C TYR A 139 1.68 -2.50 6.96
N CYS A 140 2.77 -2.03 7.58
CA CYS A 140 3.09 -2.31 8.99
C CYS A 140 2.87 -1.12 9.93
N GLY A 141 2.55 0.05 9.39
CA GLY A 141 2.30 1.28 10.15
C GLY A 141 3.56 2.04 10.55
N PHE A 142 4.76 1.51 10.34
CA PHE A 142 6.01 2.16 10.80
C PHE A 142 6.28 3.48 10.08
N ASN A 143 6.67 4.49 10.85
CA ASN A 143 7.04 5.81 10.36
C ASN A 143 8.53 5.86 10.06
N THR A 144 8.89 6.05 8.79
CA THR A 144 10.27 6.22 8.33
C THR A 144 10.56 7.71 8.11
N PRO A 145 11.64 8.29 8.69
CA PRO A 145 12.04 9.65 8.37
C PRO A 145 12.21 9.84 6.85
N LEU A 146 11.74 10.94 6.28
CA LEU A 146 11.84 11.16 4.82
C LEU A 146 13.28 11.08 4.30
N SER A 147 14.26 11.49 5.11
CA SER A 147 15.69 11.38 4.79
C SER A 147 16.20 9.93 4.64
N GLU A 148 15.47 8.97 5.19
CA GLU A 148 15.82 7.53 5.16
C GLU A 148 14.96 6.74 4.16
N VAL A 149 14.10 7.41 3.38
CA VAL A 149 13.24 6.74 2.40
C VAL A 149 14.06 6.31 1.19
N GLU A 150 14.32 5.01 1.07
CA GLU A 150 14.99 4.42 -0.06
C GLU A 150 14.01 4.14 -1.21
N LYS A 151 14.27 4.71 -2.39
CA LYS A 151 13.52 4.39 -3.60
C LYS A 151 13.74 2.93 -3.98
N ALA A 152 12.64 2.24 -4.29
CA ALA A 152 12.66 0.86 -4.76
C ALA A 152 12.31 0.81 -6.26
N SER A 153 12.90 -0.16 -6.96
CA SER A 153 12.63 -0.44 -8.37
C SER A 153 11.35 -1.25 -8.56
N ASP A 154 11.03 -1.58 -9.82
CA ASP A 154 9.88 -2.39 -10.24
C ASP A 154 9.98 -3.90 -9.86
N GLU A 155 10.87 -4.29 -8.93
CA GLU A 155 11.07 -5.68 -8.48
C GLU A 155 9.92 -6.26 -7.62
N VAL A 156 8.79 -5.56 -7.58
CA VAL A 156 7.62 -5.81 -6.73
C VAL A 156 6.69 -6.93 -7.24
N MET A 157 6.82 -7.30 -8.51
CA MET A 157 5.99 -8.29 -9.19
C MET A 157 6.77 -9.60 -9.43
N ARG A 158 7.16 -10.29 -8.36
CA ARG A 158 7.75 -11.63 -8.40
C ARG A 158 6.76 -12.69 -7.96
#